data_AF-A0AAU0HHZ1-F1
#
_entry.id   AF-A0AAU0HHZ1-F1
#
_cell.length_a   1.000
_cell.length_b   1.000
_cell.length_c   1.000
_cell.angle_alpha   90.00
_cell.angle_beta   90.00
_cell.angle_gamma   90.00
#
_symmetry.space_group_name_H-M   'P 1'
#
loop_
_entity.id
_entity.type
_entity.pdbx_description
1 polymer ?
#
loop_
_entity_poly.entity_id
_entity_poly.type
_entity_poly.pdbx_seq_one_letter_code
_entity_poly.pdbx_strand_id
1 'polypeptide(L)'
;MTQSPGNLGADDRSSKETIVNNALALITTELVDTLPGPGDVSGDSFARDLARLFDDAYDEVLAARAWPSATTRLALTANASDQPDGAEIMGVSWYRIPESCLRIIRVCRRDSDEHVHFARMGQFVEVADRGGVIILEYVDRVDPQALIGAPLLRSAISARLAFRYARFKGAGARERDKMYAIYEDEERRAFMAEVSQTSARRARRSRVLEVMAGADHRQPLIGGD
;
A
#
# COMPACT_ATOMS: atom_id res chain seq x y z
N MET A 1 -33.60 -0.98 22.34
CA MET A 1 -32.18 -0.77 22.00
C MET A 1 -32.10 -0.72 20.48
N THR A 2 -32.06 0.49 19.94
CA THR A 2 -32.02 0.78 18.50
C THR A 2 -30.59 0.64 17.99
N GLN A 3 -30.35 -0.30 17.07
CA GLN A 3 -29.12 -0.34 16.29
C GLN A 3 -29.22 0.71 15.19
N SER A 4 -28.31 1.68 15.18
CA SER A 4 -28.10 2.59 14.05
C SER A 4 -27.43 1.83 12.90
N PRO A 5 -27.91 1.97 11.66
CA PRO A 5 -27.23 1.42 10.49
C PRO A 5 -25.97 2.24 10.20
N GLY A 6 -24.85 1.55 10.01
CA GLY A 6 -23.51 2.11 9.82
C GLY A 6 -23.40 2.99 8.57
N ASN A 7 -22.87 4.19 8.78
CA ASN A 7 -22.59 5.22 7.79
C ASN A 7 -21.30 4.92 7.00
N LEU A 8 -21.14 3.71 6.47
CA LEU A 8 -19.89 3.22 5.86
C LEU A 8 -19.61 3.77 4.44
N GLY A 9 -20.50 4.59 3.87
CA GLY A 9 -20.38 5.08 2.49
C GLY A 9 -19.97 6.56 2.33
N ALA A 10 -20.06 7.36 3.39
CA ALA A 10 -19.73 8.79 3.34
C ALA A 10 -18.24 9.04 3.55
N ASP A 11 -17.61 8.26 4.44
CA ASP A 11 -16.24 8.48 4.85
C ASP A 11 -15.26 8.04 3.77
N ASP A 12 -15.39 6.84 3.20
CA ASP A 12 -14.52 6.31 2.11
C ASP A 12 -14.38 7.29 0.93
N ARG A 13 -15.50 7.91 0.53
CA ARG A 13 -15.56 8.89 -0.54
C ARG A 13 -14.66 10.11 -0.28
N SER A 14 -14.50 10.54 0.98
CA SER A 14 -13.74 11.74 1.34
C SER A 14 -12.23 11.64 1.08
N SER A 15 -11.58 10.49 1.32
CA SER A 15 -10.13 10.36 1.09
C SER A 15 -9.81 10.18 -0.40
N LYS A 16 -10.63 9.43 -1.14
CA LYS A 16 -10.50 9.32 -2.60
C LYS A 16 -10.72 10.69 -3.26
N GLU A 17 -11.75 11.42 -2.85
CA GLU A 17 -11.99 12.80 -3.31
C GLU A 17 -10.81 13.73 -2.98
N THR A 18 -10.23 13.63 -1.79
CA THR A 18 -9.06 14.43 -1.42
C THR A 18 -7.87 14.18 -2.34
N ILE A 19 -7.57 12.92 -2.65
CA ILE A 19 -6.48 12.55 -3.57
C ILE A 19 -6.77 13.08 -4.98
N VAL A 20 -8.00 12.91 -5.47
CA VAL A 20 -8.42 13.42 -6.78
C VAL A 20 -8.31 14.95 -6.86
N ASN A 21 -8.74 15.66 -5.82
CA ASN A 21 -8.65 17.13 -5.74
C ASN A 21 -7.20 17.62 -5.69
N ASN A 22 -6.31 16.90 -4.98
CA ASN A 22 -4.88 17.21 -4.98
C ASN A 22 -4.25 16.98 -6.35
N ALA A 23 -4.61 15.89 -7.03
CA ALA A 23 -4.14 15.62 -8.39
C ALA A 23 -4.61 16.71 -9.36
N LEU A 24 -5.88 17.14 -9.24
CA LEU A 24 -6.42 18.26 -10.00
C LEU A 24 -5.61 19.55 -9.76
N ALA A 25 -5.35 19.90 -8.50
CA ALA A 25 -4.56 21.07 -8.14
C ALA A 25 -3.14 21.03 -8.76
N LEU A 26 -2.49 19.86 -8.76
CA LEU A 26 -1.19 19.66 -9.40
C LEU A 26 -1.27 19.86 -10.91
N ILE A 27 -2.26 19.25 -11.58
CA ILE A 27 -2.44 19.43 -13.03
C ILE A 27 -2.70 20.89 -13.36
N THR A 28 -3.54 21.57 -12.58
CA THR A 28 -3.84 22.98 -12.84
C THR A 28 -2.62 23.88 -12.63
N THR A 29 -1.77 23.56 -11.64
CA THR A 29 -0.58 24.36 -11.36
C THR A 29 0.51 24.11 -12.40
N GLU A 30 0.68 22.86 -12.82
CA GLU A 30 1.86 22.45 -13.58
C GLU A 30 1.63 22.35 -15.10
N LEU A 31 0.37 22.27 -15.56
CA LEU A 31 0.01 21.93 -16.95
C LEU A 31 -1.03 22.85 -17.62
N VAL A 32 -1.55 23.90 -16.95
CA VAL A 32 -2.69 24.73 -17.45
C VAL A 32 -2.52 25.24 -18.88
N ASP A 33 -1.30 25.56 -19.32
CA ASP A 33 -1.05 26.12 -20.66
C ASP A 33 -0.66 25.07 -21.71
N THR A 34 -0.58 23.79 -21.34
CA THR A 34 0.11 22.75 -22.14
C THR A 34 -0.76 21.57 -22.55
N LEU A 35 -1.92 21.41 -21.91
CA LEU A 35 -2.90 20.42 -22.33
C LEU A 35 -3.65 20.94 -23.57
N PRO A 36 -3.98 20.08 -24.55
CA PRO A 36 -4.76 20.51 -25.70
C PRO A 36 -6.05 21.21 -25.23
N GLY A 37 -6.27 22.43 -25.73
CA GLY A 37 -7.23 23.39 -25.21
C GLY A 37 -8.69 22.87 -25.09
N PRO A 38 -9.52 23.58 -24.30
CA PRO A 38 -10.78 23.07 -23.76
C PRO A 38 -11.90 23.10 -24.82
N GLY A 39 -11.89 22.14 -25.73
CA GLY A 39 -13.13 21.70 -26.36
C GLY A 39 -13.84 20.77 -25.40
N ASP A 40 -14.82 21.28 -24.64
CA ASP A 40 -15.74 20.49 -23.80
C ASP A 40 -15.19 19.76 -22.57
N VAL A 41 -14.21 20.33 -21.88
CA VAL A 41 -13.84 19.82 -20.55
C VAL A 41 -14.65 20.53 -19.47
N SER A 42 -15.94 20.16 -19.32
CA SER A 42 -16.66 20.51 -18.10
C SER A 42 -15.90 19.92 -16.89
N GLY A 43 -15.94 20.57 -15.73
CA GLY A 43 -15.31 20.05 -14.51
C GLY A 43 -15.72 18.60 -14.20
N ASP A 44 -16.92 18.21 -14.62
CA ASP A 44 -17.46 16.86 -14.48
C ASP A 44 -16.78 15.82 -15.38
N SER A 45 -16.31 16.19 -16.59
CA SER A 45 -15.58 15.26 -17.45
C SER A 45 -14.15 15.02 -16.94
N PHE A 46 -13.54 16.07 -16.39
CA PHE A 46 -12.21 16.01 -15.77
C PHE A 46 -12.19 15.11 -14.53
N ALA A 47 -13.13 15.34 -13.59
CA ALA A 47 -13.23 14.54 -12.37
C ALA A 47 -13.54 13.06 -12.69
N ARG A 48 -14.36 12.79 -13.71
CA ARG A 48 -14.68 11.43 -14.16
C ARG A 48 -13.46 10.71 -14.74
N ASP A 49 -12.64 11.40 -15.51
CA ASP A 49 -11.43 10.82 -16.08
C ASP A 49 -10.38 10.52 -15.00
N LEU A 50 -10.20 11.41 -14.02
CA LEU A 50 -9.35 11.13 -12.86
C LEU A 50 -9.86 9.95 -12.03
N ALA A 51 -11.17 9.87 -11.79
CA ALA A 51 -11.77 8.75 -11.05
C ALA A 51 -11.54 7.40 -11.73
N ARG A 52 -11.54 7.35 -13.07
CA ARG A 52 -11.23 6.15 -13.86
C ARG A 52 -9.77 5.73 -13.75
N LEU A 53 -8.85 6.68 -13.65
CA LEU A 53 -7.42 6.42 -13.57
C LEU A 53 -6.94 6.13 -12.14
N PHE A 54 -7.79 6.42 -11.14
CA PHE A 54 -7.44 6.37 -9.73
C PHE A 54 -6.94 4.99 -9.30
N ASP A 55 -7.70 3.93 -9.58
CA ASP A 55 -7.40 2.60 -9.01
C ASP A 55 -6.03 2.09 -9.49
N ASP A 56 -5.70 2.20 -10.79
CA ASP A 56 -4.36 1.79 -11.22
C ASP A 56 -3.27 2.73 -10.69
N ALA A 57 -3.52 4.05 -10.59
CA ALA A 57 -2.52 4.97 -10.02
C ALA A 57 -2.24 4.64 -8.54
N TYR A 58 -3.29 4.31 -7.79
CA TYR A 58 -3.24 3.92 -6.39
C TYR A 58 -2.44 2.62 -6.22
N ASP A 59 -2.81 1.60 -6.99
CA ASP A 59 -2.19 0.27 -6.93
C ASP A 59 -0.72 0.32 -7.41
N GLU A 60 -0.41 1.13 -8.43
CA GLU A 60 0.97 1.35 -8.90
C GLU A 60 1.87 1.93 -7.79
N VAL A 61 1.40 2.98 -7.08
CA VAL A 61 2.20 3.58 -6.00
C VAL A 61 2.37 2.61 -4.84
N LEU A 62 1.30 1.94 -4.42
CA LEU A 62 1.40 0.96 -3.34
C LEU A 62 2.30 -0.22 -3.73
N ALA A 63 2.20 -0.75 -4.95
CA ALA A 63 3.04 -1.87 -5.40
C ALA A 63 4.53 -1.49 -5.58
N ALA A 64 4.84 -0.22 -5.84
CA ALA A 64 6.20 0.25 -6.13
C ALA A 64 7.20 -0.07 -5.00
N ARG A 65 6.76 -0.04 -3.74
CA ARG A 65 7.62 -0.24 -2.56
C ARG A 65 6.97 -1.11 -1.50
N ALA A 66 7.80 -1.68 -0.63
CA ALA A 66 7.35 -2.30 0.61
C ALA A 66 7.01 -1.21 1.65
N TRP A 67 5.86 -0.55 1.49
CA TRP A 67 5.41 0.49 2.41
C TRP A 67 5.15 -0.11 3.80
N PRO A 68 5.80 0.35 4.87
CA PRO A 68 5.53 -0.15 6.21
C PRO A 68 4.06 -0.08 6.62
N SER A 69 3.31 0.91 6.14
CA SER A 69 1.88 1.07 6.42
C SER A 69 0.97 0.05 5.72
N ALA A 70 1.42 -0.52 4.59
CA ALA A 70 0.66 -1.46 3.77
C ALA A 70 1.28 -2.86 3.72
N THR A 71 2.41 -3.08 4.41
CA THR A 71 3.06 -4.39 4.47
C THR A 71 2.38 -5.27 5.51
N THR A 72 1.88 -6.42 5.05
CA THR A 72 1.16 -7.41 5.85
C THR A 72 1.94 -8.73 5.87
N ARG A 73 1.77 -9.48 6.96
CA ARG A 73 2.26 -10.86 7.09
C ARG A 73 1.09 -11.80 7.33
N LEU A 74 1.00 -12.86 6.55
CA LEU A 74 -0.08 -13.84 6.61
C LEU A 74 0.50 -15.26 6.59
N ALA A 75 0.03 -16.12 7.48
CA ALA A 75 0.31 -17.55 7.43
C ALA A 75 -0.66 -18.21 6.46
N LEU A 76 -0.13 -18.93 5.46
CA LEU A 76 -0.92 -19.67 4.48
C LEU A 76 -0.64 -21.16 4.61
N THR A 77 -1.69 -21.97 4.42
CA THR A 77 -1.60 -23.42 4.38
C THR A 77 -2.07 -23.88 3.01
N ALA A 78 -1.36 -24.81 2.39
CA ALA A 78 -1.73 -25.32 1.08
C ALA A 78 -3.05 -26.10 1.18
N ASN A 79 -4.01 -25.81 0.31
CA ASN A 79 -5.22 -26.61 0.13
C ASN A 79 -5.26 -27.22 -1.26
N ALA A 80 -5.82 -28.41 -1.39
CA ALA A 80 -6.00 -29.08 -2.68
C ALA A 80 -6.87 -28.26 -3.67
N SER A 81 -7.72 -27.36 -3.17
CA SER A 81 -8.54 -26.45 -3.97
C SER A 81 -7.81 -25.18 -4.44
N ASP A 82 -6.61 -24.92 -3.94
CA ASP A 82 -5.84 -23.72 -4.26
C ASP A 82 -4.94 -23.91 -5.49
N GLN A 83 -5.25 -24.90 -6.32
CA GLN A 83 -4.51 -25.22 -7.53
C GLN A 83 -5.14 -24.52 -8.75
N PRO A 84 -4.35 -23.84 -9.60
CA PRO A 84 -4.84 -23.32 -10.87
C PRO A 84 -5.31 -24.45 -11.80
N ASP A 85 -6.36 -24.20 -12.59
CA ASP A 85 -6.83 -25.14 -13.59
C ASP A 85 -5.70 -25.52 -14.57
N GLY A 86 -5.42 -26.83 -14.68
CA GLY A 86 -4.41 -27.38 -15.57
C GLY A 86 -2.96 -27.38 -15.04
N ALA A 87 -2.72 -27.03 -13.77
CA ALA A 87 -1.39 -27.13 -13.17
C ALA A 87 -0.97 -28.60 -12.93
N GLU A 88 0.32 -28.92 -13.11
CA GLU A 88 0.88 -30.24 -12.83
C GLU A 88 1.29 -30.36 -11.35
N ILE A 89 0.96 -31.48 -10.68
CA ILE A 89 1.04 -31.64 -9.21
C ILE A 89 2.39 -32.27 -8.77
N MET A 90 3.44 -32.16 -9.58
CA MET A 90 4.69 -32.87 -9.31
C MET A 90 5.59 -32.12 -8.30
N GLY A 91 5.38 -32.37 -7.01
CA GLY A 91 6.30 -31.95 -5.94
C GLY A 91 6.26 -30.47 -5.55
N VAL A 92 5.14 -29.80 -5.85
CA VAL A 92 4.89 -28.39 -5.54
C VAL A 92 3.58 -28.23 -4.81
N SER A 93 3.49 -27.22 -3.97
CA SER A 93 2.26 -26.83 -3.27
C SER A 93 1.81 -25.46 -3.72
N TRP A 94 0.50 -25.32 -3.86
CA TRP A 94 -0.14 -24.08 -4.25
C TRP A 94 -0.81 -23.43 -3.05
N TYR A 95 -0.61 -22.12 -2.92
CA TYR A 95 -1.15 -21.30 -1.85
C TYR A 95 -1.92 -20.15 -2.46
N ARG A 96 -3.19 -20.01 -2.09
CA ARG A 96 -4.01 -18.87 -2.52
C ARG A 96 -3.59 -17.61 -1.77
N ILE A 97 -3.30 -16.54 -2.51
CA ILE A 97 -3.00 -15.23 -1.93
C ILE A 97 -4.26 -14.37 -1.83
N PRO A 98 -4.31 -13.41 -0.89
CA PRO A 98 -5.41 -12.45 -0.80
C PRO A 98 -5.59 -11.68 -2.12
N GLU A 99 -6.83 -11.37 -2.50
CA GLU A 99 -7.12 -10.60 -3.71
C GLU A 99 -6.56 -9.18 -3.65
N SER A 100 -6.46 -8.64 -2.43
CA SER A 100 -5.86 -7.35 -2.13
C SER A 100 -4.32 -7.37 -2.20
N CYS A 101 -3.68 -8.53 -2.40
CA CYS A 101 -2.21 -8.62 -2.52
C CYS A 101 -1.70 -7.99 -3.81
N LEU A 102 -1.18 -6.77 -3.71
CA LEU A 102 -0.57 -6.04 -4.81
C LEU A 102 0.80 -6.62 -5.18
N ARG A 103 1.66 -6.84 -4.18
CA ARG A 103 3.04 -7.30 -4.39
C ARG A 103 3.51 -8.23 -3.28
N ILE A 104 4.08 -9.36 -3.66
CA ILE A 104 4.77 -10.25 -2.71
C ILE A 104 6.16 -9.70 -2.43
N ILE A 105 6.51 -9.56 -1.16
CA ILE A 105 7.84 -9.10 -0.70
C ILE A 105 8.73 -10.31 -0.45
N ARG A 106 8.25 -11.27 0.35
CA ARG A 106 8.94 -12.54 0.59
C ARG A 106 7.97 -13.65 0.99
N VAL A 107 8.40 -14.87 0.73
CA VAL A 107 7.78 -16.11 1.22
C VAL A 107 8.81 -16.84 2.07
N CYS A 108 8.42 -17.26 3.26
CA CYS A 108 9.26 -18.02 4.19
C CYS A 108 8.51 -19.25 4.68
N ARG A 109 9.22 -20.26 5.19
CA ARG A 109 8.55 -21.36 5.92
C ARG A 109 8.17 -20.86 7.31
N ARG A 110 7.14 -21.42 7.94
CA ARG A 110 6.75 -21.01 9.30
C ARG A 110 7.87 -21.17 10.32
N ASP A 111 8.63 -22.25 10.21
CA ASP A 111 9.67 -22.62 11.19
C ASP A 111 11.07 -22.15 10.77
N SER A 112 11.17 -21.33 9.71
CA SER A 112 12.43 -20.79 9.22
C SER A 112 12.25 -19.43 8.57
N ASP A 113 13.06 -18.46 8.96
CA ASP A 113 13.13 -17.16 8.27
C ASP A 113 13.79 -17.25 6.88
N GLU A 114 14.20 -18.45 6.45
CA GLU A 114 14.76 -18.69 5.12
C GLU A 114 13.73 -18.37 4.03
N HIS A 115 14.17 -17.59 3.06
CA HIS A 115 13.37 -17.25 1.90
C HIS A 115 13.23 -18.47 0.99
N VAL A 116 11.99 -18.78 0.60
CA VAL A 116 11.71 -19.89 -0.30
C VAL A 116 11.51 -19.36 -1.71
N HIS A 117 12.09 -20.06 -2.69
CA HIS A 117 11.80 -19.79 -4.10
C HIS A 117 10.31 -20.04 -4.38
N PHE A 118 9.70 -19.10 -5.10
CA PHE A 118 8.29 -19.16 -5.42
C PHE A 118 8.02 -18.62 -6.83
N ALA A 119 6.94 -19.09 -7.45
CA ALA A 119 6.38 -18.50 -8.65
C ALA A 119 4.96 -17.99 -8.36
N ARG A 120 4.58 -16.84 -8.93
CA ARG A 120 3.21 -16.32 -8.81
C ARG A 120 2.46 -16.60 -10.11
N MET A 121 1.28 -17.22 -9.99
CA MET A 121 0.34 -17.41 -11.09
C MET A 121 -1.01 -16.84 -10.68
N GLY A 122 -1.33 -15.63 -11.15
CA GLY A 122 -2.55 -14.94 -10.75
C GLY A 122 -2.66 -14.75 -9.23
N GLN A 123 -3.69 -15.37 -8.64
CA GLN A 123 -3.97 -15.38 -7.20
C GLN A 123 -3.35 -16.57 -6.46
N PHE A 124 -2.36 -17.23 -7.06
CA PHE A 124 -1.69 -18.37 -6.45
C PHE A 124 -0.19 -18.19 -6.41
N VAL A 125 0.42 -18.76 -5.38
CA VAL A 125 1.86 -18.89 -5.22
C VAL A 125 2.21 -20.37 -5.22
N GLU A 126 3.10 -20.74 -6.12
CA GLU A 126 3.72 -22.05 -6.21
C GLU A 126 4.98 -22.08 -5.36
N VAL A 127 5.11 -23.10 -4.50
CA VAL A 127 6.31 -23.34 -3.70
C VAL A 127 6.73 -24.80 -3.84
N ALA A 128 8.01 -25.04 -4.12
CA ALA A 128 8.59 -26.37 -4.11
C ALA A 128 8.76 -26.87 -2.66
N ASP A 129 7.71 -27.48 -2.12
CA ASP A 129 7.68 -28.09 -0.78
C ASP A 129 6.69 -29.27 -0.71
N ARG A 130 6.52 -29.83 0.50
CA ARG A 130 5.59 -30.95 0.77
C ARG A 130 4.26 -30.52 1.41
N GLY A 131 3.82 -29.28 1.21
CA GLY A 131 2.51 -28.79 1.68
C GLY A 131 2.52 -28.31 3.13
N GLY A 132 3.52 -27.48 3.48
CA GLY A 132 3.67 -26.92 4.82
C GLY A 132 2.88 -25.64 5.05
N VAL A 133 3.10 -25.01 6.22
CA VAL A 133 2.65 -23.62 6.44
C VAL A 133 3.75 -22.67 5.99
N ILE A 134 3.40 -21.73 5.12
CA ILE A 134 4.29 -20.64 4.72
C ILE A 134 3.86 -19.32 5.38
N ILE A 135 4.81 -18.40 5.51
CA ILE A 135 4.58 -17.01 5.87
C ILE A 135 4.76 -16.18 4.61
N LEU A 136 3.68 -15.55 4.17
CA LEU A 136 3.66 -14.58 3.09
C LEU A 136 3.79 -13.18 3.68
N GLU A 137 4.85 -12.46 3.30
CA GLU A 137 4.96 -11.02 3.52
C GLU A 137 4.73 -10.30 2.20
N TYR A 138 3.76 -9.40 2.18
CA TYR A 138 3.27 -8.78 0.96
C TYR A 138 2.77 -7.36 1.22
N VAL A 139 2.72 -6.55 0.16
CA VAL A 139 2.05 -5.25 0.15
C VAL A 139 0.59 -5.47 -0.17
N ASP A 140 -0.25 -5.04 0.75
CA ASP A 140 -1.69 -5.13 0.67
C ASP A 140 -2.30 -3.85 0.08
N ARG A 141 -3.41 -4.01 -0.63
CA ARG A 141 -4.23 -2.89 -1.07
C ARG A 141 -5.03 -2.38 0.12
N VAL A 142 -4.53 -1.32 0.76
CA VAL A 142 -5.20 -0.69 1.89
C VAL A 142 -6.34 0.20 1.43
N ASP A 143 -7.29 0.43 2.33
CA ASP A 143 -8.37 1.39 2.10
C ASP A 143 -7.80 2.82 2.03
N PRO A 144 -8.22 3.69 1.08
CA PRO A 144 -7.79 5.09 1.02
C PRO A 144 -7.96 5.86 2.34
N GLN A 145 -8.94 5.51 3.18
CA GLN A 145 -9.13 6.08 4.52
C GLN A 145 -8.01 5.74 5.50
N ALA A 146 -7.44 4.54 5.39
CA ALA A 146 -6.31 4.16 6.23
C ALA A 146 -5.10 5.09 6.01
N LEU A 147 -5.06 5.81 4.89
CA LEU A 147 -4.01 6.77 4.54
C LEU A 147 -4.21 8.18 5.13
N ILE A 148 -5.25 8.44 5.94
CA ILE A 148 -5.43 9.74 6.61
C ILE A 148 -4.17 10.13 7.42
N GLY A 149 -3.54 9.15 8.08
CA GLY A 149 -2.30 9.36 8.84
C GLY A 149 -1.03 9.43 7.98
N ALA A 150 -1.13 9.26 6.66
CA ALA A 150 -0.02 9.20 5.72
C ALA A 150 -0.14 10.26 4.60
N PRO A 151 -0.14 11.57 4.95
CA PRO A 151 -0.40 12.66 4.00
C PRO A 151 0.60 12.68 2.83
N LEU A 152 1.86 12.30 3.08
CA LEU A 152 2.88 12.25 2.02
C LEU A 152 2.64 11.09 1.05
N LEU A 153 2.16 9.93 1.52
CA LEU A 153 1.79 8.82 0.63
C LEU A 153 0.58 9.21 -0.24
N ARG A 154 -0.42 9.90 0.33
CA ARG A 154 -1.52 10.47 -0.47
C ARG A 154 -1.03 11.47 -1.51
N SER A 155 -0.03 12.29 -1.17
CA SER A 155 0.61 13.24 -2.10
C SER A 155 1.28 12.50 -3.27
N ALA A 156 2.04 11.44 -2.99
CA ALA A 156 2.65 10.59 -4.02
C ALA A 156 1.60 9.95 -4.95
N ILE A 157 0.50 9.44 -4.40
CA ILE A 157 -0.62 8.89 -5.19
C ILE A 157 -1.25 10.00 -6.05
N SER A 158 -1.44 11.19 -5.50
CA SER A 158 -2.00 12.34 -6.24
C SER A 158 -1.10 12.75 -7.41
N ALA A 159 0.23 12.80 -7.18
CA ALA A 159 1.21 13.09 -8.21
C ALA A 159 1.25 12.01 -9.30
N ARG A 160 1.14 10.73 -8.92
CA ARG A 160 1.05 9.62 -9.88
C ARG A 160 -0.21 9.71 -10.73
N LEU A 161 -1.34 10.00 -10.11
CA LEU A 161 -2.62 10.18 -10.80
C LEU A 161 -2.55 11.35 -11.78
N ALA A 162 -1.96 12.48 -11.37
CA ALA A 162 -1.73 13.63 -12.24
C ALA A 162 -0.84 13.28 -13.46
N PHE A 163 0.23 12.51 -13.24
CA PHE A 163 1.08 12.01 -14.33
C PHE A 163 0.31 11.11 -15.30
N ARG A 164 -0.47 10.13 -14.81
CA ARG A 164 -1.29 9.26 -15.67
C ARG A 164 -2.29 10.07 -16.48
N TYR A 165 -2.91 11.07 -15.86
CA TYR A 165 -3.82 11.98 -16.54
C TYR A 165 -3.13 12.77 -17.66
N ALA A 166 -1.95 13.33 -17.39
CA ALA A 166 -1.16 14.04 -18.40
C ALA A 166 -0.84 13.14 -19.60
N ARG A 167 -0.47 11.87 -19.35
CA ARG A 167 -0.26 10.88 -20.41
C ARG A 167 -1.55 10.56 -21.17
N PHE A 168 -2.66 10.36 -20.44
CA PHE A 168 -3.97 10.06 -21.02
C PHE A 168 -4.47 11.18 -21.95
N LYS A 169 -4.23 12.44 -21.59
CA LYS A 169 -4.58 13.61 -22.41
C LYS A 169 -3.56 13.96 -23.48
N GLY A 170 -2.51 13.15 -23.65
CA GLY A 170 -1.53 13.36 -24.70
C GLY A 170 -0.62 14.56 -24.48
N ALA A 171 -0.34 14.94 -23.23
CA ALA A 171 0.63 15.99 -22.91
C ALA A 171 2.00 15.70 -23.57
N GLY A 172 2.73 16.75 -23.92
CA GLY A 172 4.04 16.64 -24.56
C GLY A 172 5.07 15.88 -23.71
N ALA A 173 6.17 15.46 -24.33
CA ALA A 173 7.20 14.68 -23.64
C ALA A 173 7.77 15.43 -22.43
N ARG A 174 8.07 16.72 -22.59
CA ARG A 174 8.60 17.59 -21.53
C ARG A 174 7.66 17.68 -20.32
N GLU A 175 6.37 17.83 -20.57
CA GLU A 175 5.35 17.92 -19.53
C GLU A 175 5.20 16.59 -18.79
N ARG A 176 5.22 15.47 -19.52
CA ARG A 176 5.19 14.14 -18.91
C ARG A 176 6.44 13.89 -18.06
N ASP A 177 7.62 14.27 -18.54
CA ASP A 177 8.88 14.11 -17.80
C ASP A 177 8.87 14.96 -16.53
N LYS A 178 8.37 16.21 -16.61
CA LYS A 178 8.18 17.08 -15.45
C LYS A 178 7.23 16.46 -14.42
N MET A 179 6.07 15.98 -14.85
CA MET A 179 5.09 15.34 -13.96
C MET A 179 5.62 14.05 -13.35
N TYR A 180 6.39 13.27 -14.12
CA TYR A 180 7.03 12.07 -13.61
C TYR A 180 8.08 12.39 -12.55
N ALA A 181 8.89 13.43 -12.74
CA ALA A 181 9.88 13.87 -11.74
C ALA A 181 9.22 14.34 -10.43
N ILE A 182 8.08 15.04 -10.50
CA ILE A 182 7.29 15.42 -9.30
C ILE A 182 6.82 14.15 -8.57
N TYR A 183 6.30 13.18 -9.31
CA TYR A 183 5.88 11.89 -8.74
C TYR A 183 7.05 11.17 -8.03
N GLU A 184 8.21 11.06 -8.68
CA GLU A 184 9.38 10.38 -8.09
C GLU A 184 9.85 11.06 -6.79
N ASP A 185 9.84 12.40 -6.74
CA ASP A 185 10.21 13.12 -5.52
C ASP A 185 9.22 12.89 -4.37
N GLU A 186 7.92 12.99 -4.65
CA GLU A 186 6.87 12.78 -3.66
C GLU A 186 6.86 11.33 -3.13
N GLU A 187 7.01 10.34 -4.02
CA GLU A 187 7.12 8.92 -3.63
C GLU A 187 8.32 8.68 -2.72
N ARG A 188 9.48 9.23 -3.09
CA ARG A 188 10.71 9.11 -2.29
C ARG A 188 10.54 9.75 -0.91
N ARG A 189 9.97 10.96 -0.83
CA ARG A 189 9.72 11.67 0.43
C ARG A 189 8.73 10.93 1.32
N ALA A 190 7.65 10.42 0.75
CA ALA A 190 6.67 9.60 1.46
C ALA A 190 7.32 8.35 2.07
N PHE A 191 8.12 7.63 1.29
CA PHE A 191 8.76 6.40 1.75
C PHE A 191 9.75 6.67 2.89
N MET A 192 10.59 7.70 2.75
CA MET A 192 11.54 8.10 3.79
C MET A 192 10.84 8.48 5.10
N ALA A 193 9.70 9.17 5.01
CA ALA A 193 8.91 9.53 6.17
C ALA A 193 8.33 8.30 6.89
N GLU A 194 7.78 7.33 6.16
CA GLU A 194 7.23 6.11 6.78
C GLU A 194 8.30 5.26 7.45
N VAL A 195 9.46 5.08 6.81
CA VAL A 195 10.59 4.36 7.40
C VAL A 195 11.06 5.04 8.69
N SER A 196 11.15 6.37 8.68
CA SER A 196 11.54 7.16 9.86
C SER A 196 10.52 7.04 10.99
N GLN A 197 9.23 7.13 10.69
CA GLN A 197 8.15 6.98 11.69
C GLN A 197 8.11 5.56 12.29
N THR A 198 8.29 4.54 11.46
CA THR A 198 8.35 3.13 11.89
C THR A 198 9.53 2.90 12.82
N SER A 199 10.70 3.45 12.48
CA SER A 199 11.91 3.37 13.29
C SER A 199 11.73 4.07 14.65
N ALA A 200 11.14 5.27 14.65
CA ALA A 200 10.83 6.00 15.87
C ALA A 200 9.84 5.26 16.77
N ARG A 201 8.80 4.63 16.20
CA ARG A 201 7.85 3.79 16.96
C ARG A 201 8.53 2.58 17.60
N ARG A 202 9.42 1.89 16.87
CA ARG A 202 10.20 0.77 17.40
C ARG A 202 11.10 1.20 18.56
N ALA A 203 11.83 2.32 18.40
CA ALA A 203 12.69 2.86 19.44
C ALA A 203 11.91 3.24 20.71
N ARG A 204 10.74 3.87 20.57
CA ARG A 204 9.85 4.18 21.70
C ARG A 204 9.36 2.91 22.41
N ARG A 205 8.96 1.89 21.65
CA ARG A 205 8.52 0.61 22.22
C ARG A 205 9.64 -0.09 22.99
N SER A 206 10.88 -0.09 22.48
CA SER A 206 12.04 -0.62 23.20
C SER A 206 12.25 0.09 24.53
N ARG A 207 12.23 1.42 24.52
CA ARG A 207 12.42 2.24 25.73
C ARG A 207 11.32 2.00 26.78
N VAL A 208 10.06 1.81 26.35
CA VAL A 208 8.96 1.48 27.28
C VAL A 208 9.18 0.11 27.92
N LEU A 209 9.60 -0.88 27.15
CA LEU A 209 9.91 -2.22 27.68
C LEU A 209 11.10 -2.20 28.64
N GLU A 210 12.13 -1.40 28.37
CA GLU A 210 13.27 -1.19 29.27
C GLU A 210 12.87 -0.50 30.58
N VAL A 211 11.98 0.50 30.51
CA VAL A 211 11.48 1.19 31.71
C VAL A 211 10.59 0.27 32.54
N MET A 212 9.75 -0.57 31.92
CA MET A 212 8.92 -1.54 32.64
C MET A 212 9.77 -2.65 33.27
N ALA A 213 10.79 -3.16 32.56
CA ALA A 213 11.72 -4.15 33.11
C ALA A 213 12.60 -3.57 34.24
N GLY A 214 12.96 -2.29 34.16
CA GLY A 214 13.72 -1.60 35.21
C GLY A 214 12.89 -1.18 36.44
N ALA A 215 11.57 -1.04 36.29
CA ALA A 215 10.66 -0.72 37.39
C ALA A 215 10.41 -1.93 38.32
N ASP A 216 10.47 -3.16 37.78
CA ASP A 216 10.36 -4.41 38.56
C ASP A 216 11.58 -4.72 39.46
N HIS A 217 12.64 -3.90 39.42
CA HIS A 217 13.84 -4.05 40.26
C HIS A 217 13.96 -3.01 41.38
N ARG A 218 12.92 -2.22 41.65
CA ARG A 218 12.92 -1.24 42.76
C ARG A 218 11.70 -1.41 43.67
N GLN A 219 11.57 -2.58 44.31
CA GLN A 219 10.88 -2.63 45.59
C GLN A 219 11.89 -2.29 46.70
N PRO A 220 11.69 -1.20 47.47
CA PRO A 220 12.43 -1.02 48.71
C PRO A 220 11.95 -2.07 49.71
N LEU A 221 12.87 -2.88 50.22
CA LEU A 221 12.69 -3.63 51.45
C LEU A 221 12.45 -2.61 52.56
N ILE A 222 11.18 -2.34 52.87
CA ILE A 222 10.81 -1.66 54.12
C ILE A 222 11.09 -2.69 55.21
N GLY A 223 12.20 -2.46 55.91
CA GLY A 223 12.63 -3.26 57.05
C GLY A 223 11.60 -3.22 58.17
N GLY A 224 11.28 -4.39 58.70
CA GLY A 224 10.81 -4.52 60.07
C GLY A 224 12.03 -4.64 60.98
N ASP A 225 12.14 -3.71 61.92
CA ASP A 225 12.20 -3.96 63.37
C ASP A 225 12.12 -2.62 64.11
#